data_AF-X6LAI2-F1
#
_entry.id   AF-X6LAI2-F1
#
_cell.length_a   1.000
_cell.length_b   1.000
_cell.length_c   1.000
_cell.angle_alpha   90.00
_cell.angle_beta   90.00
_cell.angle_gamma   90.00
#
_symmetry.space_group_name_H-M   'P 1'
#
loop_
_entity.id
_entity.type
_entity.pdbx_description
1 polymer ?
#
loop_
_entity_poly.entity_id
_entity_poly.type
_entity_poly.pdbx_seq_one_letter_code
_entity_poly.pdbx_strand_id
1 'polypeptide(L)'
;DSIYYNVRYGYKTLFAYYYEHKQKKISDESFKNNISLSFRIGNFSYAEVPKTFCCIMGVSGTLNTLSEPEEKVIKGDYRVSKYTYMPPLFGKNNLTFSEQKDILIVEESYYFTTLKKEIDDRLVGTNPVAKRAVLVFFESKKQLIDFYESFNFFAMKSNAIVITEENTDEKKESLIKRATSSGQ
;
A
#
# COMPACT_ATOMS: atom_id res chain seq x y z
N ASP A 1 -23.68 14.16 28.58
CA ASP A 1 -22.33 13.60 28.46
C ASP A 1 -22.36 12.24 27.78
N SER A 2 -21.78 12.18 26.58
CA SER A 2 -21.72 10.96 25.77
C SER A 2 -20.41 10.22 26.06
N ILE A 3 -20.48 8.97 26.50
CA ILE A 3 -19.29 8.15 26.78
C ILE A 3 -18.78 7.57 25.45
N TYR A 4 -17.55 7.92 25.07
CA TYR A 4 -16.89 7.43 23.86
C TYR A 4 -15.99 6.23 24.18
N TYR A 5 -16.36 5.04 23.71
CA TYR A 5 -15.64 3.78 24.00
C TYR A 5 -14.30 3.62 23.24
N ASN A 6 -14.06 4.42 22.20
CA ASN A 6 -12.88 4.30 21.33
C ASN A 6 -11.76 5.31 21.65
N VAL A 7 -11.88 6.08 22.73
CA VAL A 7 -10.90 7.11 23.09
C VAL A 7 -10.25 6.76 24.43
N ARG A 8 -8.93 6.53 24.42
CA ARG A 8 -8.11 6.34 25.62
C ARG A 8 -7.32 7.60 25.92
N TYR A 9 -7.54 8.20 27.08
CA TYR A 9 -6.80 9.37 27.56
C TYR A 9 -5.60 8.96 28.44
N GLY A 10 -4.84 7.97 27.97
CA GLY A 10 -3.67 7.43 28.67
C GLY A 10 -3.96 7.09 30.13
N TYR A 11 -3.17 7.64 31.05
CA TYR A 11 -3.28 7.35 32.49
C TYR A 11 -4.57 7.88 33.16
N LYS A 12 -5.27 8.87 32.58
CA LYS A 12 -6.56 9.31 33.13
C LYS A 12 -7.60 8.20 33.05
N THR A 13 -7.61 7.46 31.94
CA THR A 13 -8.48 6.28 31.77
C THR A 13 -8.06 5.15 32.72
N LEU A 14 -6.76 4.98 32.98
CA LEU A 14 -6.27 3.99 33.94
C LEU A 14 -6.77 4.27 35.37
N PHE A 15 -6.68 5.51 35.86
CA PHE A 15 -7.22 5.86 37.17
C PHE A 15 -8.73 5.71 37.28
N ALA A 16 -9.47 6.00 36.20
CA ALA A 16 -10.91 5.72 36.13
C ALA A 16 -11.20 4.21 36.24
N TYR A 17 -10.40 3.34 35.61
CA TYR A 17 -10.52 1.89 35.76
C TYR A 17 -10.35 1.43 37.21
N TYR A 18 -9.37 1.98 37.95
CA TYR A 18 -9.22 1.72 39.39
C TYR A 18 -10.45 2.18 40.20
N TYR A 19 -11.00 3.35 39.88
CA TYR A 19 -12.16 3.91 40.58
C TYR A 19 -13.45 3.11 40.33
N GLU A 20 -13.71 2.71 39.10
CA GLU A 20 -14.91 1.94 38.72
C GLU A 20 -14.80 0.45 39.13
N HIS A 21 -13.60 -0.12 39.15
CA HIS A 21 -13.33 -1.45 39.72
C HIS A 21 -13.62 -1.49 41.23
N LYS A 22 -13.19 -0.45 41.98
CA LYS A 22 -13.51 -0.31 43.41
C LYS A 22 -15.02 -0.23 43.68
N GLN A 23 -15.79 0.29 42.73
CA GLN A 23 -17.26 0.33 42.77
C GLN A 23 -17.93 -0.96 42.24
N LYS A 24 -17.15 -2.01 41.91
CA LYS A 24 -17.62 -3.29 41.34
C LYS A 24 -18.38 -3.16 40.01
N LYS A 25 -18.14 -2.09 39.25
CA LYS A 25 -18.76 -1.89 37.92
C LYS A 25 -17.96 -2.51 36.78
N ILE A 26 -16.72 -2.90 37.04
CA ILE A 26 -15.81 -3.57 36.09
C ILE A 26 -15.38 -4.89 36.71
N SER A 27 -15.35 -5.97 35.92
CA SER A 27 -14.91 -7.29 36.37
C SER A 27 -13.40 -7.32 36.65
N ASP A 28 -12.96 -8.22 37.53
CA ASP A 28 -11.54 -8.43 37.84
C ASP A 28 -10.71 -8.77 36.60
N GLU A 29 -11.29 -9.55 35.68
CA GLU A 29 -10.65 -9.95 34.44
C GLU A 29 -10.44 -8.76 33.49
N SER A 30 -11.48 -7.94 33.29
CA SER A 30 -11.40 -6.72 32.49
C SER A 30 -10.43 -5.72 33.09
N PHE A 31 -10.42 -5.58 34.42
CA PHE A 31 -9.48 -4.72 35.12
C PHE A 31 -8.03 -5.17 34.88
N LYS A 32 -7.70 -6.44 35.15
CA LYS A 32 -6.34 -6.97 34.96
C LYS A 32 -5.83 -6.83 33.53
N ASN A 33 -6.67 -7.06 32.53
CA ASN A 33 -6.29 -6.98 31.11
C ASN A 33 -6.04 -5.53 30.63
N ASN A 34 -6.51 -4.53 31.38
CA ASN A 34 -6.42 -3.13 30.99
C ASN A 34 -5.51 -2.29 31.91
N ILE A 35 -5.05 -2.82 33.04
CA ILE A 35 -4.02 -2.15 33.84
C ILE A 35 -2.63 -2.40 33.25
N SER A 36 -2.09 -1.40 32.57
CA SER A 36 -0.69 -1.42 32.15
C SER A 36 -0.15 0.01 32.15
N LEU A 37 1.14 0.12 32.49
CA LEU A 37 1.88 1.36 32.32
C LEU A 37 2.66 1.25 31.03
N SER A 38 2.24 1.99 30.00
CA SER A 38 3.03 2.14 28.78
C SER A 38 3.99 3.32 28.97
N PHE A 39 5.29 3.04 28.96
CA PHE A 39 6.32 4.08 28.92
C PHE A 39 6.87 4.17 27.50
N ARG A 40 6.86 5.36 26.91
CA ARG A 40 7.62 5.62 25.67
C ARG A 40 9.08 5.80 26.04
N ILE A 41 9.86 4.73 25.97
CA ILE A 41 11.26 4.68 26.41
C ILE A 41 12.27 5.15 25.34
N GLY A 42 11.83 5.43 24.12
CA GLY A 42 12.67 6.00 23.07
C GLY A 42 11.96 6.06 21.72
N ASN A 43 12.46 6.91 20.83
CA ASN A 43 12.08 6.96 19.43
C ASN A 43 13.37 7.08 18.61
N PHE A 44 13.44 6.40 17.48
CA PHE A 44 14.51 6.61 16.50
C PHE A 44 13.90 6.69 15.12
N SER A 45 14.52 7.49 14.26
CA SER A 45 14.10 7.59 12.86
C SER A 45 14.79 6.49 12.06
N TYR A 46 14.02 5.78 11.24
CA TYR A 46 14.57 4.79 10.30
C TYR A 46 15.60 5.43 9.36
N ALA A 47 15.45 6.71 9.01
CA ALA A 47 16.40 7.45 8.17
C ALA A 47 17.77 7.68 8.83
N GLU A 48 17.86 7.63 10.15
CA GLU A 48 19.13 7.81 10.87
C GLU A 48 19.91 6.50 11.02
N VAL A 49 19.22 5.35 10.98
CA VAL A 49 19.86 4.03 11.16
C VAL A 49 20.96 3.79 10.12
N PRO A 50 20.74 4.01 8.81
CA PRO A 50 21.76 3.77 7.81
C PRO A 50 23.05 4.58 8.01
N LYS A 51 22.96 5.79 8.60
CA LYS A 51 24.11 6.68 8.82
C LYS A 51 25.14 6.12 9.80
N THR A 52 24.74 5.11 10.59
CA THR A 52 25.63 4.42 11.53
C THR A 52 26.52 3.37 10.87
N PHE A 53 26.20 2.93 9.64
CA PHE A 53 26.98 1.93 8.94
C PHE A 53 28.22 2.53 8.29
N CYS A 54 29.35 1.83 8.36
CA CYS A 54 30.59 2.22 7.68
C CYS A 54 30.47 2.12 6.16
N CYS A 55 29.61 1.25 5.65
CA CYS A 55 29.41 1.01 4.23
C CYS A 55 27.91 0.85 3.95
N ILE A 56 27.37 1.68 3.06
CA ILE A 56 25.97 1.64 2.63
C ILE A 56 25.96 1.17 1.17
N MET A 57 25.23 0.09 0.92
CA MET A 57 25.02 -0.47 -0.42
C MET A 57 23.54 -0.75 -0.61
N GLY A 58 23.06 -0.68 -1.84
CA GLY A 58 21.66 -0.93 -2.17
C GLY A 58 21.47 -1.11 -3.67
N VAL A 59 20.32 -1.65 -4.03
CA VAL A 59 19.88 -1.81 -5.41
C VAL A 59 18.50 -1.20 -5.56
N SER A 60 18.25 -0.53 -6.68
CA SER A 60 16.94 0.02 -7.01
C SER A 60 16.75 0.04 -8.51
N GLY A 61 15.52 -0.19 -8.96
CA GLY A 61 15.12 -0.08 -10.36
C GLY A 61 14.86 1.36 -10.82
N THR A 62 14.80 2.32 -9.90
CA THR A 62 14.38 3.72 -10.16
C THR A 62 15.46 4.74 -9.80
N LEU A 63 16.70 4.29 -9.58
CA LEU A 63 17.81 5.16 -9.17
C LEU A 63 18.14 6.26 -10.19
N ASN A 64 17.88 6.01 -11.47
CA ASN A 64 18.09 6.96 -12.56
C ASN A 64 16.95 7.98 -12.72
N THR A 65 15.80 7.77 -12.07
CA THR A 65 14.62 8.65 -12.16
C THR A 65 14.39 9.45 -10.87
N LEU A 66 15.39 9.50 -9.98
CA LEU A 66 15.30 10.32 -8.77
C LEU A 66 15.22 11.81 -9.14
N SER A 67 14.41 12.53 -8.38
CA SER A 67 14.37 13.99 -8.42
C SER A 67 15.63 14.59 -7.79
N GLU A 68 15.96 15.85 -8.12
CA GLU A 68 17.13 16.53 -7.54
C GLU A 68 17.16 16.53 -6.00
N PRO A 69 16.03 16.75 -5.27
CA PRO A 69 16.03 16.67 -3.82
C PRO A 69 16.39 15.27 -3.30
N GLU A 70 15.84 14.22 -3.91
CA GLU A 70 16.13 12.83 -3.52
C GLU A 70 17.60 12.49 -3.77
N GLU A 71 18.15 12.90 -4.91
CA GLU A 71 19.57 12.68 -5.22
C GLU A 71 20.49 13.42 -4.24
N LYS A 72 20.13 14.65 -3.84
CA LYS A 72 20.86 15.41 -2.81
C LYS A 72 20.88 14.68 -1.47
N VAL A 73 19.75 14.09 -1.05
CA VAL A 73 19.67 13.30 0.18
C VAL A 73 20.56 12.06 0.11
N ILE A 74 20.51 11.31 -1.00
CA ILE A 74 21.34 10.11 -1.19
C ILE A 74 22.83 10.42 -1.14
N LYS A 75 23.27 11.52 -1.79
CA LYS A 75 24.68 11.92 -1.83
C LYS A 75 25.15 12.62 -0.56
N GLY A 76 24.34 13.52 -0.01
CA GLY A 76 24.70 14.35 1.13
C GLY A 76 24.56 13.61 2.45
N ASP A 77 23.36 13.10 2.72
CA ASP A 77 23.01 12.55 4.02
C ASP A 77 23.49 11.11 4.17
N TYR A 78 23.34 10.30 3.11
CA TYR A 78 23.74 8.89 3.10
C TYR A 78 25.10 8.65 2.46
N ARG A 79 25.75 9.67 1.89
CA ARG A 79 27.11 9.60 1.30
C ARG A 79 27.27 8.53 0.22
N VAL A 80 26.18 8.13 -0.43
CA VAL A 80 26.20 7.18 -1.55
C VAL A 80 26.50 7.97 -2.82
N SER A 81 27.75 7.89 -3.28
CA SER A 81 28.26 8.65 -4.43
C SER A 81 28.62 7.80 -5.64
N LYS A 82 28.63 6.47 -5.48
CA LYS A 82 28.97 5.52 -6.55
C LYS A 82 27.71 4.82 -7.03
N TYR A 83 27.50 4.85 -8.33
CA TYR A 83 26.36 4.23 -8.99
C TYR A 83 26.84 3.31 -10.10
N THR A 84 26.25 2.12 -10.16
CA THR A 84 26.46 1.17 -11.25
C THR A 84 25.11 0.89 -11.87
N TYR A 85 24.98 1.17 -13.17
CA TYR A 85 23.73 0.95 -13.91
C TYR A 85 23.88 -0.29 -14.78
N MET A 86 23.08 -1.32 -14.48
CA MET A 86 23.00 -2.51 -15.31
C MET A 86 22.03 -2.25 -16.47
N PRO A 87 22.43 -2.50 -17.73
CA PRO A 87 21.51 -2.37 -18.85
C PRO A 87 20.39 -3.43 -18.77
N PRO A 88 19.19 -3.15 -19.31
CA PRO A 88 18.13 -4.14 -19.37
C PRO A 88 18.58 -5.36 -20.19
N LEU A 89 18.38 -6.57 -19.64
CA LEU A 89 18.75 -7.82 -20.32
C LEU A 89 17.90 -8.09 -21.57
N PHE A 90 16.67 -7.57 -21.61
CA PHE A 90 15.68 -7.85 -22.66
C PHE A 90 15.56 -6.72 -23.69
N GLY A 91 16.53 -5.81 -23.76
CA GLY A 91 16.52 -4.69 -24.70
C GLY A 91 15.68 -3.50 -24.24
N LYS A 92 15.38 -2.58 -25.16
CA LYS A 92 14.62 -1.36 -24.84
C LYS A 92 13.17 -1.69 -24.53
N ASN A 93 12.61 -0.98 -23.55
CA ASN A 93 11.21 -1.07 -23.19
C ASN A 93 10.33 -0.56 -24.34
N ASN A 94 9.26 -1.28 -24.66
CA ASN A 94 8.26 -0.89 -25.66
C ASN A 94 7.11 -0.06 -25.06
N LEU A 95 7.08 0.12 -23.74
CA LEU A 95 6.12 1.00 -23.06
C LEU A 95 6.43 2.45 -23.43
N THR A 96 5.48 3.08 -24.12
CA THR A 96 5.58 4.48 -24.53
C THR A 96 4.45 5.23 -23.83
N PHE A 97 4.79 6.04 -22.84
CA PHE A 97 3.83 6.89 -22.15
C PHE A 97 3.41 8.06 -23.05
N SER A 98 2.11 8.31 -23.13
CA SER A 98 1.52 9.43 -23.86
C SER A 98 0.55 10.14 -22.93
N GLU A 99 0.93 11.32 -22.45
CA GLU A 99 0.13 12.10 -21.51
C GLU A 99 -1.32 12.31 -21.99
N GLN A 100 -1.50 12.60 -23.29
CA GLN A 100 -2.82 12.83 -23.87
C GLN A 100 -3.70 11.58 -23.98
N LYS A 101 -3.11 10.37 -23.89
CA LYS A 101 -3.82 9.10 -24.01
C LYS A 101 -3.93 8.35 -22.69
N ASP A 102 -2.90 8.43 -21.86
CA ASP A 102 -2.75 7.64 -20.64
C ASP A 102 -3.21 8.41 -19.39
N ILE A 103 -3.43 9.73 -19.48
CA ILE A 103 -4.05 10.52 -18.40
C ILE A 103 -5.46 10.91 -18.80
N LEU A 104 -6.43 10.51 -17.97
CA LEU A 104 -7.84 10.84 -18.13
C LEU A 104 -8.30 11.66 -16.91
N ILE A 105 -8.70 12.90 -17.14
CA ILE A 105 -9.35 13.74 -16.13
C ILE A 105 -10.86 13.63 -16.35
N VAL A 106 -11.56 13.10 -15.37
CA VAL A 106 -13.01 12.86 -15.43
C VAL A 106 -13.67 13.34 -14.15
N GLU A 107 -14.98 13.62 -14.21
CA GLU A 107 -15.75 13.88 -13.00
C GLU A 107 -15.85 12.61 -12.14
N GLU A 108 -15.98 12.79 -10.83
CA GLU A 108 -16.01 11.71 -9.84
C GLU A 108 -17.12 10.68 -10.14
N SER A 109 -18.29 11.14 -10.62
CA SER A 109 -19.42 10.28 -11.03
C SER A 109 -19.08 9.32 -12.18
N TYR A 110 -18.16 9.72 -13.06
CA TYR A 110 -17.72 8.95 -14.22
C TYR A 110 -16.43 8.15 -13.96
N TYR A 111 -15.81 8.30 -12.79
CA TYR A 111 -14.51 7.69 -12.46
C TYR A 111 -14.54 6.16 -12.65
N PHE A 112 -15.46 5.46 -12.00
CA PHE A 112 -15.56 3.99 -12.09
C PHE A 112 -16.03 3.49 -13.46
N THR A 113 -16.83 4.27 -14.19
CA THR A 113 -17.28 3.90 -15.54
C THR A 113 -16.14 4.02 -16.54
N THR A 114 -15.35 5.09 -16.43
CA THR A 114 -14.14 5.29 -17.23
C THR A 114 -13.11 4.21 -16.92
N LEU A 115 -12.87 3.92 -15.64
CA LEU A 115 -11.92 2.87 -15.24
C LEU A 115 -12.34 1.49 -15.77
N LYS A 116 -13.62 1.14 -15.66
CA LYS A 116 -14.14 -0.12 -16.23
C LYS A 116 -13.88 -0.19 -17.74
N LYS A 117 -14.20 0.88 -18.47
CA LYS A 117 -13.99 0.95 -19.92
C LYS A 117 -12.51 0.73 -20.26
N GLU A 118 -11.60 1.38 -19.55
CA GLU A 118 -10.17 1.22 -19.76
C GLU A 118 -9.73 -0.24 -19.51
N ILE A 119 -10.25 -0.90 -18.47
CA ILE A 119 -9.96 -2.31 -18.21
C ILE A 119 -10.47 -3.18 -19.37
N ASP A 120 -11.73 -3.01 -19.78
CA ASP A 120 -12.34 -3.77 -20.89
C ASP A 120 -11.53 -3.60 -22.19
N ASP A 121 -11.18 -2.37 -22.56
CA ASP A 121 -10.41 -2.06 -23.77
C ASP A 121 -9.00 -2.69 -23.73
N ARG A 122 -8.34 -2.69 -22.56
CA ARG A 122 -7.01 -3.27 -22.39
C ARG A 122 -7.02 -4.80 -22.32
N LEU A 123 -8.09 -5.41 -21.83
CA LEU A 123 -8.25 -6.87 -21.77
C LEU A 123 -8.32 -7.52 -23.17
N VAL A 124 -8.97 -6.86 -24.14
CA VAL A 124 -9.03 -7.36 -25.54
C VAL A 124 -7.71 -7.15 -26.27
N GLY A 125 -6.98 -6.08 -25.96
CA GLY A 125 -5.71 -5.76 -26.60
C GLY A 125 -5.85 -5.46 -28.10
N THR A 126 -4.78 -5.68 -28.87
CA THR A 126 -4.74 -5.41 -30.34
C THR A 126 -5.22 -6.59 -31.19
N ASN A 127 -5.35 -7.79 -30.61
CA ASN A 127 -5.81 -9.00 -31.31
C ASN A 127 -7.03 -9.55 -30.56
N PRO A 128 -8.23 -9.55 -31.17
CA PRO A 128 -9.46 -10.02 -30.53
C PRO A 128 -9.42 -11.46 -30.00
N VAL A 129 -8.48 -12.27 -30.49
CA VAL A 129 -8.32 -13.68 -30.13
C VAL A 129 -7.54 -13.86 -28.82
N ALA A 130 -6.68 -12.90 -28.44
CA ALA A 130 -5.76 -13.03 -27.31
C ALA A 130 -6.10 -12.02 -26.19
N LYS A 131 -6.51 -12.53 -25.03
CA LYS A 131 -6.75 -11.70 -23.85
C LYS A 131 -5.42 -11.27 -23.22
N ARG A 132 -5.33 -10.00 -22.83
CA ARG A 132 -4.21 -9.47 -22.04
C ARG A 132 -4.56 -9.47 -20.55
N ALA A 133 -3.56 -9.59 -19.70
CA ALA A 133 -3.72 -9.34 -18.26
C ALA A 133 -3.68 -7.83 -17.99
N VAL A 134 -4.46 -7.37 -17.01
CA VAL A 134 -4.52 -5.97 -16.57
C VAL A 134 -4.25 -5.92 -15.07
N LEU A 135 -3.34 -5.02 -14.66
CA LEU A 135 -3.10 -4.70 -13.26
C LEU A 135 -3.70 -3.33 -12.97
N VAL A 136 -4.50 -3.24 -11.90
CA VAL A 136 -5.17 -2.02 -11.47
C VAL A 136 -4.72 -1.71 -10.06
N PHE A 137 -4.23 -0.49 -9.84
CA PHE A 137 -3.72 -0.02 -8.57
C PHE A 137 -4.63 1.07 -8.00
N PHE A 138 -4.82 1.03 -6.69
CA PHE A 138 -5.55 2.05 -5.95
C PHE A 138 -4.64 2.59 -4.85
N GLU A 139 -4.74 3.87 -4.55
CA GLU A 139 -3.94 4.52 -3.50
C GLU A 139 -4.30 3.97 -2.12
N SER A 140 -5.59 3.67 -1.90
CA SER A 140 -6.08 3.16 -0.63
C SER A 140 -6.93 1.90 -0.78
N LYS A 141 -6.91 1.07 0.27
CA LYS A 141 -7.80 -0.09 0.41
C LYS A 141 -9.27 0.29 0.27
N LYS A 142 -9.66 1.47 0.78
CA LYS A 142 -11.03 1.97 0.69
C LYS A 142 -11.45 2.15 -0.77
N GLN A 143 -10.67 2.88 -1.56
CA GLN A 143 -10.96 3.09 -2.99
C GLN A 143 -11.03 1.77 -3.76
N LEU A 144 -10.15 0.82 -3.43
CA LEU A 144 -10.18 -0.52 -4.01
C LEU A 144 -11.51 -1.22 -3.71
N ILE A 145 -11.94 -1.24 -2.45
CA ILE A 145 -13.19 -1.90 -2.04
C ILE A 145 -14.39 -1.19 -2.66
N ASP A 146 -14.41 0.14 -2.67
CA ASP A 146 -15.49 0.93 -3.26
C ASP A 146 -15.65 0.60 -4.76
N PHE A 147 -14.54 0.48 -5.50
CA PHE A 147 -14.59 0.03 -6.89
C PHE A 147 -14.99 -1.44 -7.02
N TYR A 148 -14.41 -2.32 -6.20
CA TYR A 148 -14.69 -3.76 -6.25
C TYR A 148 -16.17 -4.04 -6.00
N GLU A 149 -16.81 -3.37 -5.03
CA GLU A 149 -18.22 -3.53 -4.71
C GLU A 149 -19.17 -2.74 -5.62
N SER A 150 -18.63 -1.85 -6.46
CA SER A 150 -19.44 -1.11 -7.43
C SER A 150 -20.07 -2.03 -8.47
N PHE A 151 -21.23 -1.60 -9.00
CA PHE A 151 -21.88 -2.27 -10.13
C PHE A 151 -20.97 -2.36 -11.36
N ASN A 152 -20.05 -1.40 -11.51
CA ASN A 152 -19.11 -1.31 -12.62
C ASN A 152 -18.15 -2.51 -12.68
N PHE A 153 -17.78 -3.08 -11.53
CA PHE A 153 -16.85 -4.21 -11.46
C PHE A 153 -17.54 -5.58 -11.34
N PHE A 154 -18.86 -5.61 -11.13
CA PHE A 154 -19.62 -6.83 -10.84
C PHE A 154 -19.36 -7.97 -11.85
N ALA A 155 -19.35 -7.66 -13.15
CA ALA A 155 -19.14 -8.65 -14.21
C ALA A 155 -17.71 -9.23 -14.24
N MET A 156 -16.72 -8.53 -13.66
CA MET A 156 -15.32 -8.93 -13.65
C MET A 156 -14.89 -9.65 -12.37
N LYS A 157 -15.69 -9.58 -11.30
CA LYS A 157 -15.36 -10.14 -9.98
C LYS A 157 -14.91 -11.60 -10.02
N SER A 158 -15.53 -12.44 -10.84
CA SER A 158 -15.25 -13.87 -10.93
C SER A 158 -13.83 -14.21 -11.38
N ASN A 159 -13.22 -13.33 -12.19
CA ASN A 159 -11.88 -13.51 -12.75
C ASN A 159 -10.84 -12.60 -12.12
N ALA A 160 -11.24 -11.74 -11.17
CA ALA A 160 -10.37 -10.76 -10.55
C ALA A 160 -9.56 -11.38 -9.40
N ILE A 161 -8.32 -10.93 -9.26
CA ILE A 161 -7.47 -11.24 -8.11
C ILE A 161 -7.27 -9.95 -7.33
N VAL A 162 -7.71 -9.94 -6.07
CA VAL A 162 -7.53 -8.81 -5.16
C VAL A 162 -6.37 -9.09 -4.23
N ILE A 163 -5.42 -8.13 -4.16
CA ILE A 163 -4.29 -8.15 -3.25
C ILE A 163 -4.29 -6.86 -2.43
N THR A 164 -4.13 -6.98 -1.12
CA THR A 164 -4.01 -5.88 -0.16
C THR A 164 -2.79 -6.07 0.73
N GLU A 165 -2.38 -5.00 1.42
CA GLU A 165 -1.28 -5.03 2.39
C GLU A 165 -1.48 -6.06 3.51
N GLU A 166 -2.74 -6.34 3.88
CA GLU A 166 -3.14 -7.28 4.93
C GLU A 166 -2.99 -8.76 4.55
N ASN A 167 -2.77 -9.09 3.27
CA ASN A 167 -2.52 -10.47 2.88
C ASN A 167 -1.16 -10.95 3.41
N THR A 168 -1.10 -12.21 3.85
CA THR A 168 0.16 -12.86 4.22
C THR A 168 1.07 -13.01 3.00
N ASP A 169 2.38 -13.07 3.23
CA ASP A 169 3.37 -13.17 2.15
C ASP A 169 3.16 -14.43 1.30
N GLU A 170 2.90 -15.57 1.94
CA GLU A 170 2.57 -16.83 1.25
C GLU A 170 1.35 -16.70 0.32
N LYS A 171 0.33 -15.98 0.78
CA LYS A 171 -0.88 -15.74 0.01
C LYS A 171 -0.61 -14.80 -1.16
N LYS A 172 0.16 -13.73 -0.95
CA LYS A 172 0.58 -12.80 -2.02
C LYS A 172 1.33 -13.55 -3.12
N GLU A 173 2.31 -14.38 -2.76
CA GLU A 173 3.07 -15.20 -3.71
C GLU A 173 2.19 -16.16 -4.52
N SER A 174 1.27 -16.86 -3.86
CA SER A 174 0.31 -17.75 -4.53
C SER A 174 -0.58 -17.00 -5.53
N LEU A 175 -1.07 -15.82 -5.14
CA LEU A 175 -1.92 -14.98 -6.00
C LEU A 175 -1.15 -14.42 -7.19
N ILE A 176 0.10 -13.98 -7.00
CA ILE A 176 0.97 -13.47 -8.08
C ILE A 176 1.26 -14.58 -9.10
N LYS A 177 1.64 -15.78 -8.63
CA LYS A 177 1.88 -16.93 -9.52
C LYS A 177 0.63 -17.27 -10.33
N ARG A 178 -0.54 -17.29 -9.68
CA ARG A 178 -1.81 -17.54 -10.37
C ARG A 178 -2.12 -16.48 -11.43
N ALA A 179 -1.86 -15.20 -11.13
CA ALA A 179 -2.08 -14.10 -12.07
C ALA A 179 -1.25 -14.26 -13.36
N THR A 180 -0.06 -14.85 -13.28
CA THR A 180 0.79 -15.11 -14.46
C THR A 180 0.34 -16.29 -15.33
N SER A 181 -0.52 -17.17 -14.81
CA SER A 181 -1.00 -18.37 -15.52
C SER A 181 -2.44 -18.27 -16.07
N SER A 182 -3.24 -17.28 -15.63
CA SER A 182 -4.68 -17.19 -15.94
C SER A 182 -5.06 -16.84 -17.39
N GLY A 183 -4.10 -16.84 -18.32
CA GLY A 183 -4.33 -16.58 -19.75
C GLY A 183 -3.71 -17.62 -20.69
N GLN A 184 -3.23 -18.75 -20.16
CA GLN A 184 -2.70 -19.89 -20.93
C GLN A 184 -3.68 -21.07 -20.91
#